data_AF-A0A5C3LNR0-F1
#
_entry.id   AF-A0A5C3LNR0-F1
#
_cell.length_a   1.000
_cell.length_b   1.000
_cell.length_c   1.000
_cell.angle_alpha   90.00
_cell.angle_beta   90.00
_cell.angle_gamma   90.00
#
_symmetry.space_group_name_H-M   'P 1'
#
loop_
_entity.id
_entity.type
_entity.pdbx_description
1 polymer ?
#
loop_
_entity_poly.entity_id
_entity_poly.type
_entity_poly.pdbx_seq_one_letter_code
_entity_poly.pdbx_strand_id
1 'polypeptide(L)' 'MQTQFKAAMAKLQVLGQNTRNLIDCSDVVLVPAPFKGPIKFPASFSQKDVQQARPILRFPTIQTVAGPAPTIPPVLGS' A
#
# COMPACT_ATOMS: atom_id res chain seq x y z
N MET A 1 5.40 5.24 0.89
CA MET A 1 3.93 5.10 1.00
C MET A 1 3.48 5.05 2.46
N GLN A 2 4.11 4.25 3.33
CA GLN A 2 3.78 4.17 4.77
C GLN A 2 3.67 5.52 5.48
N THR A 3 4.64 6.43 5.31
CA THR A 3 4.62 7.76 5.94
C THR A 3 3.42 8.60 5.51
N GLN A 4 3.10 8.60 4.22
CA GLN A 4 1.96 9.37 3.68
C GLN A 4 0.63 8.79 4.16
N PHE A 5 0.52 7.45 4.19
CA PHE A 5 -0.64 6.77 4.75
C PHE A 5 -0.83 7.07 6.24
N LYS A 6 0.24 6.98 7.04
CA LYS A 6 0.21 7.32 8.48
C LYS A 6 -0.29 8.75 8.71
N ALA A 7 0.21 9.71 7.94
CA ALA A 7 -0.20 11.11 8.06
C ALA A 7 -1.69 11.31 7.69
N ALA A 8 -2.16 10.68 6.61
CA ALA A 8 -3.56 10.75 6.21
C ALA A 8 -4.49 10.13 7.27
N MET A 9 -4.15 8.95 7.79
CA MET A 9 -4.94 8.27 8.82
C MET A 9 -4.94 9.03 10.15
N ALA A 10 -3.81 9.61 10.55
CA ALA A 10 -3.72 10.46 11.75
C ALA A 10 -4.68 11.66 11.67
N LYS A 11 -4.91 12.21 10.47
CA LYS A 11 -5.93 13.27 10.27
C LYS A 11 -7.35 12.70 10.21
N LEU A 12 -7.56 11.60 9.49
CA LEU A 12 -8.88 10.98 9.31
C LEU A 12 -9.50 10.54 10.64
N GLN A 13 -8.70 9.95 11.54
CA GLN A 13 -9.19 9.38 12.80
C GLN A 13 -9.68 10.43 13.81
N VAL A 14 -9.38 11.72 13.59
CA VAL A 14 -9.73 12.83 14.50
C VAL A 14 -10.65 13.87 13.84
N LEU A 15 -11.32 13.52 12.74
CA LEU A 15 -12.30 14.43 12.13
C LEU A 15 -13.38 14.83 13.16
N GLY A 16 -13.60 16.14 13.30
CA GLY A 16 -14.53 16.71 14.29
C GLY A 16 -14.02 16.74 15.73
N GLN A 17 -12.78 16.29 15.99
CA GLN A 17 -12.16 16.30 17.32
C GLN A 17 -11.04 17.35 17.39
N ASN A 18 -10.83 17.92 18.58
CA ASN A 18 -9.64 18.71 18.87
C ASN A 18 -8.61 17.82 19.54
N THR A 19 -7.51 17.52 18.86
CA THR A 19 -6.45 16.63 19.37
C THR A 19 -5.79 17.11 20.65
N ARG A 20 -5.88 18.41 20.98
CA ARG A 20 -5.42 18.95 22.26
C ARG A 20 -6.23 18.45 23.47
N ASN A 21 -7.41 17.91 23.22
CA ASN A 21 -8.29 17.32 24.24
C ASN A 21 -8.20 15.78 24.27
N LEU A 22 -7.27 15.20 23.51
CA LEU A 22 -7.07 13.76 23.44
C LEU A 22 -5.74 13.37 24.09
N ILE A 23 -5.67 12.15 24.59
CA ILE A 23 -4.45 11.53 25.10
C ILE A 23 -3.78 10.77 23.95
N ASP A 24 -2.47 10.93 23.79
CA ASP A 24 -1.68 10.16 22.82
C ASP A 24 -1.36 8.78 23.39
N CYS A 25 -2.06 7.77 22.89
CA CYS A 25 -1.84 6.35 23.21
C CYS A 25 -1.15 5.60 22.07
N SER A 26 -0.37 6.29 21.22
CA SER A 26 0.27 5.64 20.06
C SER A 26 1.31 4.57 20.45
N ASP A 27 1.77 4.56 21.70
CA ASP A 27 2.75 3.64 22.27
C ASP A 27 2.21 2.22 22.48
N VAL A 28 0.90 2.05 22.65
CA VAL A 28 0.27 0.72 22.76
C VAL A 28 -0.02 0.08 21.40
N VAL A 29 0.18 0.81 20.29
CA VAL A 29 0.02 0.27 18.95
C VAL A 29 1.21 -0.62 18.61
N LEU A 30 0.93 -1.86 18.20
CA LEU A 30 1.97 -2.81 17.81
C LEU A 30 2.81 -2.27 16.64
N VAL A 31 4.12 -2.53 16.71
CA VAL A 31 5.05 -2.19 15.63
C VAL A 31 4.72 -3.03 14.39
N PRO A 32 4.47 -2.41 13.22
CA PRO A 32 4.10 -3.16 12.02
C PRO A 32 5.28 -3.95 11.46
N ALA A 33 4.98 -5.10 10.86
CA ALA A 33 5.98 -5.88 10.13
C ALA A 33 6.52 -5.08 8.93
N PRO A 34 7.85 -5.03 8.71
CA PRO A 34 8.43 -4.30 7.59
C PRO A 34 8.15 -5.02 6.27
N PHE A 35 7.88 -4.24 5.22
CA PHE A 35 7.79 -4.76 3.87
C PHE A 35 9.20 -5.11 3.35
N LYS A 36 9.39 -6.34 2.87
CA LYS A 36 10.68 -6.84 2.34
C LYS A 36 10.60 -7.35 0.90
N GLY A 37 9.42 -7.31 0.28
CA GLY A 37 9.20 -7.89 -1.05
C GLY A 37 9.66 -6.97 -2.19
N PRO A 38 9.96 -7.52 -3.38
CA PRO A 38 10.14 -6.72 -4.58
C PRO A 38 8.78 -6.28 -5.14
N ILE A 39 8.75 -5.14 -5.83
CA ILE A 39 7.58 -4.72 -6.63
C ILE A 39 7.76 -5.29 -8.04
N LYS A 40 6.83 -6.15 -8.46
CA LYS A 40 6.87 -6.86 -9.75
C LYS A 40 5.47 -6.95 -10.36
N PHE A 41 5.39 -7.11 -11.67
CA PHE A 41 4.14 -7.50 -12.33
C PHE A 41 3.80 -8.96 -11.99
N PRO A 42 2.50 -9.30 -11.80
CA PRO A 42 2.06 -10.68 -11.74
C PRO A 42 2.44 -11.44 -13.02
N ALA A 43 2.55 -12.76 -12.93
CA ALA A 43 2.71 -13.59 -14.13
C ALA A 43 1.56 -13.35 -15.11
N SER A 44 1.88 -13.44 -16.41
CA SER A 44 1.02 -13.06 -17.54
C SER A 44 0.80 -11.56 -17.77
N PHE A 45 1.29 -10.66 -16.89
CA PHE A 45 1.26 -9.21 -17.07
C PHE A 45 2.65 -8.60 -17.26
N SER A 46 2.71 -7.43 -17.89
CA SER A 46 3.94 -6.69 -18.17
C SER A 46 3.67 -5.19 -18.36
N GLN A 47 4.72 -4.43 -18.68
CA GLN A 47 4.62 -2.99 -18.96
C GLN A 47 3.60 -2.66 -20.08
N LYS A 48 3.39 -3.57 -21.05
CA LYS A 48 2.44 -3.36 -22.15
C LYS A 48 0.99 -3.26 -21.67
N ASP A 49 0.70 -3.81 -20.49
CA ASP A 49 -0.63 -3.89 -19.92
C ASP A 49 -0.93 -2.67 -19.00
N VAL A 50 0.06 -1.79 -18.80
CA VAL A 50 -0.06 -0.59 -17.97
C VAL A 50 -0.82 0.51 -18.72
N GLN A 51 -1.95 0.92 -18.16
CA GLN A 51 -2.75 2.04 -18.64
C GLN A 51 -2.26 3.35 -17.99
N GLN A 52 -1.21 3.96 -18.53
CA GLN A 52 -0.59 5.14 -17.93
C GLN A 52 -1.42 6.42 -18.15
N ALA A 53 -1.98 6.97 -17.07
CA ALA A 53 -2.78 8.19 -17.11
C ALA A 53 -1.98 9.50 -16.91
N ARG A 54 -0.67 9.41 -16.61
CA ARG A 54 0.18 10.58 -16.32
C ARG A 54 1.26 10.77 -17.41
N PRO A 55 1.15 11.81 -18.28
CA PRO A 55 2.08 11.98 -19.41
C PRO A 55 3.51 12.35 -19.01
N ILE A 56 3.67 13.14 -17.94
CA ILE A 56 4.96 13.76 -17.57
C ILE A 56 5.85 12.80 -16.75
N LEU A 57 5.23 11.91 -15.97
CA LEU A 57 5.97 10.96 -15.13
C LEU A 57 5.86 9.56 -15.73
N ARG A 58 7.00 9.02 -16.20
CA ARG A 58 7.10 7.65 -16.73
C ARG A 58 6.81 6.61 -15.66
N PHE A 59 6.14 5.53 -16.05
CA PHE A 59 5.98 4.37 -15.18
C PHE A 59 7.35 3.71 -14.90
N PRO A 60 7.65 3.29 -13.65
CA PRO A 60 8.92 2.63 -13.33
C PRO A 60 9.14 1.34 -14.12
N THR A 61 10.41 0.99 -14.38
CA THR A 61 10.73 -0.32 -14.97
C THR A 61 10.77 -1.36 -13.86
N ILE A 62 9.89 -2.37 -13.93
CA ILE A 62 9.82 -3.48 -12.97
C ILE A 62 9.74 -4.82 -13.73
N GLN A 63 10.14 -5.89 -13.07
CA GLN A 63 10.16 -7.24 -13.66
C GLN A 63 8.78 -7.91 -13.56
N THR A 64 8.53 -8.87 -14.45
CA THR A 64 7.39 -9.81 -14.34
C THR A 64 7.80 -11.06 -13.57
N VAL A 65 6.91 -11.55 -12.70
CA VAL A 65 7.09 -12.85 -12.04
C VAL A 65 6.97 -13.97 -13.07
N ALA A 66 7.89 -14.93 -13.06
CA ALA A 66 7.85 -16.09 -13.95
C ALA A 66 6.79 -17.12 -13.51
N GLY A 67 6.23 -17.86 -14.46
CA GLY A 67 5.26 -18.93 -14.21
C GLY A 67 3.88 -18.68 -14.85
N PRO A 68 2.89 -19.55 -14.55
CA PRO A 68 1.52 -19.38 -15.02
C PRO A 68 0.80 -18.24 -14.27
N ALA A 69 -0.33 -17.79 -14.81
CA ALA A 69 -1.17 -16.76 -14.17
C ALA A 69 -1.56 -17.19 -12.74
N PRO A 70 -1.41 -16.31 -11.73
CA PRO A 70 -1.72 -16.67 -10.35
C PRO A 70 -3.23 -16.62 -10.10
N THR A 71 -3.74 -17.54 -9.28
CA THR A 71 -5.05 -17.40 -8.63
C THR A 71 -4.85 -16.71 -7.28
N ILE A 72 -5.63 -15.66 -7.00
CA ILE A 72 -5.60 -14.99 -5.71
C ILE A 72 -6.55 -15.72 -4.76
N PRO A 73 -6.07 -16.26 -3.63
CA PRO A 73 -6.95 -16.93 -2.68
C PRO A 73 -7.91 -15.94 -2.03
N PRO A 74 -9.10 -16.40 -1.59
CA PRO A 74 -9.98 -15.59 -0.77
C PRO A 74 -9.29 -15.21 0.54
N VAL A 75 -9.66 -14.05 1.09
CA VAL A 75 -9.26 -13.70 2.46
C VAL A 75 -9.94 -14.69 3.40
N LEU A 76 -9.16 -15.38 4.22
CA LEU A 76 -9.70 -16.27 5.24
C LEU A 76 -10.50 -15.44 6.25
N GLY A 77 -11.81 -15.70 6.31
CA GLY A 77 -12.68 -15.27 7.39
C GLY A 77 -12.63 -16.27 8.54
N SER A 78 -12.97 -15.80 9.75
CA SER A 78 -13.28 -16.64 10.91
C SER A 78 -14.50 -17.51 10.68
#